data_AF-A0A7V9UWZ8-F1
#
_entry.id   AF-A0A7V9UWZ8-F1
#
_cell.length_a   1.000
_cell.length_b   1.000
_cell.length_c   1.000
_cell.angle_alpha   90.00
_cell.angle_beta   90.00
_cell.angle_gamma   90.00
#
_symmetry.space_group_name_H-M   'P 1'
#
loop_
_entity.id
_entity.type
_entity.pdbx_description
1 polymer ?
#
loop_
_entity_poly.entity_id
_entity_poly.type
_entity_poly.pdbx_seq_one_letter_code
_entity_poly.pdbx_strand_id
1 'polypeptide(L)'
;MNNAPRNTLRQIITKYGIDLCSDARRCEGLLKDLCGEYRREINVLTSALEERIPLDLLASGKTMPRELLLTKLAGRLEDNLGLTKEASYWAVDSWALARGVVTD
;
A
#
# COMPACT_ATOMS: atom_id res chain seq x y z
N MET A 1 3.63 12.50 -3.73
CA MET A 1 3.22 12.20 -2.32
C MET A 1 4.43 12.02 -1.41
N ASN A 2 4.30 12.16 -0.08
CA ASN A 2 5.43 12.12 0.86
C ASN A 2 5.98 10.69 1.08
N ASN A 3 7.31 10.55 1.26
CA ASN A 3 7.94 9.24 1.48
C ASN A 3 7.96 8.77 2.94
N ALA A 4 7.79 9.65 3.92
CA ALA A 4 7.80 9.28 5.34
C ALA A 4 6.74 8.20 5.66
N PRO A 5 5.47 8.31 5.20
CA PRO A 5 4.46 7.28 5.48
C PRO A 5 4.75 5.90 4.88
N ARG A 6 5.30 5.83 3.66
CA ARG A 6 5.70 4.54 3.06
C ARG A 6 6.90 3.92 3.76
N ASN A 7 7.81 4.74 4.27
CA ASN A 7 8.93 4.26 5.09
C ASN A 7 8.43 3.73 6.44
N THR A 8 7.51 4.43 7.08
CA THR A 8 6.82 3.96 8.29
C THR A 8 6.07 2.66 8.01
N LEU A 9 5.34 2.57 6.89
CA LEU A 9 4.66 1.35 6.46
C LEU A 9 5.63 0.16 6.36
N ARG A 10 6.78 0.35 5.71
CA ARG A 10 7.81 -0.69 5.61
C ARG A 10 8.32 -1.13 6.99
N GLN A 11 8.52 -0.20 7.91
CA GLN A 11 8.94 -0.51 9.28
C GLN A 11 7.89 -1.34 10.04
N ILE A 12 6.61 -0.93 9.99
CA ILE A 12 5.54 -1.66 10.70
C ILE A 12 5.30 -3.05 10.09
N ILE A 13 5.39 -3.20 8.77
CA ILE A 13 5.26 -4.51 8.10
C ILE A 13 6.44 -5.42 8.44
N THR A 14 7.66 -4.87 8.51
CA THR A 14 8.85 -5.62 8.95
C THR A 14 8.73 -6.08 10.41
N LYS A 15 8.17 -5.23 11.28
CA LYS A 15 8.05 -5.51 12.72
C LYS A 15 6.89 -6.47 13.07
N TYR A 16 5.73 -6.29 12.44
CA TYR A 16 4.50 -7.02 12.80
C TYR A 16 4.12 -8.11 11.80
N GLY A 17 4.77 -8.17 10.64
CA GLY A 17 4.56 -9.22 9.65
C GLY A 17 3.31 -9.05 8.80
N ILE A 18 2.98 -10.12 8.07
CA ILE A 18 1.92 -10.13 7.05
C ILE A 18 0.51 -10.03 7.62
N ASP A 19 0.30 -10.36 8.89
CA ASP A 19 -1.01 -10.26 9.54
C ASP A 19 -1.57 -8.83 9.47
N LEU A 20 -0.67 -7.83 9.46
CA LEU A 20 -1.06 -6.43 9.31
C LEU A 20 -1.66 -6.11 7.93
N CYS A 21 -1.34 -6.90 6.90
CA CYS A 21 -1.98 -6.81 5.57
C CYS A 21 -3.42 -7.37 5.54
N SER A 22 -3.94 -7.84 6.67
CA SER A 22 -5.33 -8.31 6.81
C SER A 22 -6.14 -7.49 7.81
N ASP A 23 -5.53 -6.50 8.48
CA ASP A 23 -6.16 -5.68 9.51
C ASP A 23 -5.93 -4.19 9.21
N ALA A 24 -6.82 -3.62 8.39
CA ALA A 24 -6.78 -2.21 8.00
C ALA A 24 -6.83 -1.27 9.20
N ARG A 25 -7.67 -1.59 10.20
CA ARG A 25 -7.85 -0.75 11.39
C ARG A 25 -6.58 -0.69 12.23
N ARG A 26 -5.93 -1.82 12.44
CA ARG A 26 -4.65 -1.88 13.18
C ARG A 26 -3.53 -1.22 12.40
N CYS A 27 -3.46 -1.42 11.08
CA CYS A 27 -2.48 -0.75 10.22
C CYS A 27 -2.63 0.77 10.28
N GLU A 28 -3.86 1.26 10.13
CA GLU A 28 -4.16 2.70 10.20
C GLU A 28 -3.81 3.29 11.56
N GLY A 29 -4.15 2.61 12.66
CA GLY A 29 -3.80 3.04 14.02
C GLY A 29 -2.30 3.24 14.19
N LEU A 30 -1.49 2.25 13.78
CA LEU A 30 -0.03 2.36 13.85
C LEU A 30 0.54 3.49 12.99
N LEU A 31 -0.01 3.71 11.80
CA LEU A 31 0.41 4.83 10.94
C LEU A 31 0.05 6.18 11.57
N LYS A 32 -1.13 6.31 12.19
CA LYS A 32 -1.53 7.53 12.90
C LYS A 32 -0.63 7.80 14.11
N ASP A 33 -0.25 6.77 14.84
CA ASP A 33 0.63 6.89 16.01
C ASP A 33 2.06 7.32 15.62
N LEU A 34 2.57 6.82 14.49
CA LEU A 34 3.96 7.02 14.08
C LEU A 34 4.18 8.20 13.12
N CYS A 35 3.19 8.53 12.30
CA CYS A 35 3.32 9.57 11.27
C CYS A 35 1.98 10.28 10.96
N GLY A 36 1.15 10.50 11.99
CA GLY A 36 -0.22 11.03 11.89
C GLY A 36 -0.38 12.42 11.26
N GLU A 37 0.70 13.17 11.06
CA GLU A 37 0.69 14.45 10.33
C GLU A 37 0.40 14.25 8.82
N TYR A 38 0.73 13.09 8.25
CA TYR A 38 0.53 12.77 6.84
C TYR A 38 -0.83 12.11 6.55
N ARG A 39 -1.92 12.78 6.95
CA ARG A 39 -3.28 12.23 6.89
C ARG A 39 -3.69 11.73 5.50
N ARG A 40 -3.30 12.45 4.44
CA ARG A 40 -3.62 12.08 3.05
C ARG A 40 -2.98 10.74 2.68
N GLU A 41 -1.69 10.61 2.91
CA GLU A 41 -0.92 9.39 2.66
C GLU A 41 -1.45 8.21 3.48
N ILE A 42 -1.76 8.43 4.76
CA ILE A 42 -2.33 7.38 5.63
C ILE A 42 -3.65 6.88 5.03
N ASN A 43 -4.56 7.78 4.67
CA ASN A 43 -5.83 7.38 4.06
C ASN A 43 -5.61 6.58 2.78
N VAL A 44 -4.71 7.03 1.90
CA VAL A 44 -4.41 6.35 0.63
C VAL A 44 -3.83 4.94 0.86
N LEU A 45 -2.92 4.77 1.83
CA LEU A 45 -2.37 3.46 2.19
C LEU A 45 -3.42 2.52 2.79
N THR A 46 -4.26 3.04 3.68
CA THR A 46 -5.33 2.28 4.33
C THR A 46 -6.40 1.87 3.32
N SER A 47 -6.83 2.75 2.43
CA SER A 47 -7.82 2.38 1.39
C SER A 47 -7.26 1.35 0.40
N ALA A 48 -5.97 1.42 0.05
CA ALA A 48 -5.34 0.37 -0.75
C ALA A 48 -5.34 -1.00 -0.01
N LEU A 49 -5.17 -1.00 1.30
CA LEU A 49 -5.25 -2.21 2.12
C LEU A 49 -6.68 -2.77 2.17
N GLU A 50 -7.69 -1.92 2.30
CA GLU A 50 -9.12 -2.29 2.24
C GLU A 50 -9.49 -2.89 0.87
N GLU A 51 -8.94 -2.35 -0.21
CA GLU A 51 -9.01 -2.88 -1.57
C GLU A 51 -8.13 -4.13 -1.80
N ARG A 52 -7.58 -4.72 -0.72
CA ARG A 52 -6.79 -5.97 -0.72
C ARG A 52 -5.55 -5.94 -1.61
N ILE A 53 -5.05 -4.75 -1.97
CA ILE A 53 -3.87 -4.55 -2.83
C ILE A 53 -2.66 -5.36 -2.32
N PRO A 54 -2.32 -5.40 -1.02
CA PRO A 54 -1.12 -6.09 -0.54
C PRO A 54 -1.20 -7.61 -0.71
N LEU A 55 -2.42 -8.18 -0.60
CA LEU A 55 -2.65 -9.61 -0.80
C LEU A 55 -2.56 -9.97 -2.28
N ASP A 56 -3.14 -9.15 -3.15
CA ASP A 56 -3.13 -9.39 -4.60
C ASP A 56 -1.73 -9.26 -5.22
N LEU A 57 -0.90 -8.36 -4.68
CA LEU A 57 0.52 -8.24 -5.04
C LEU A 57 1.27 -9.56 -4.84
N LEU A 58 0.93 -10.33 -3.80
CA LEU A 58 1.56 -11.63 -3.52
C LEU A 58 0.99 -12.75 -4.38
N ALA A 59 -0.33 -12.80 -4.52
CA ALA A 59 -0.99 -13.86 -5.26
C ALA A 59 -0.65 -13.82 -6.76
N SER A 60 -0.59 -12.61 -7.34
CA SER A 60 -0.51 -12.42 -8.79
C SER A 60 0.92 -12.27 -9.33
N GLY A 61 1.91 -12.02 -8.46
CA GLY A 61 3.30 -11.80 -8.86
C GLY A 61 3.97 -12.99 -9.57
N LYS A 62 3.37 -14.19 -9.51
CA LYS A 62 3.87 -15.40 -10.18
C LYS A 62 3.37 -15.58 -11.61
N THR A 63 2.31 -14.87 -12.01
CA THR A 63 1.55 -15.17 -13.23
C THR A 63 1.56 -14.02 -14.23
N MET A 64 2.03 -12.83 -13.84
CA MET A 64 1.95 -11.61 -14.64
C MET A 64 3.23 -10.77 -14.51
N PRO A 65 3.66 -10.09 -15.59
CA PRO A 65 4.71 -9.08 -15.49
C PRO A 65 4.38 -8.02 -14.44
N ARG A 66 5.38 -7.68 -13.62
CA ARG A 66 5.21 -6.80 -12.46
C ARG A 66 4.62 -5.44 -12.82
N GLU A 67 5.09 -4.78 -13.87
CA GLU A 67 4.58 -3.46 -14.30
C GLU A 67 3.10 -3.50 -14.68
N LEU A 68 2.66 -4.58 -15.34
CA LEU A 68 1.27 -4.79 -15.70
C LEU A 68 0.41 -5.01 -14.46
N LEU A 69 0.91 -5.77 -13.48
CA LEU A 69 0.25 -5.97 -12.20
C LEU A 69 0.09 -4.63 -11.45
N LEU A 70 1.15 -3.83 -11.33
CA LEU A 70 1.10 -2.53 -10.65
C LEU A 70 0.09 -1.59 -11.33
N THR A 71 0.11 -1.53 -12.67
CA THR A 71 -0.82 -0.71 -13.45
C THR A 71 -2.26 -1.15 -13.27
N LYS A 72 -2.53 -2.47 -13.28
CA LYS A 72 -3.87 -3.02 -13.04
C LYS A 72 -4.39 -2.68 -11.64
N LEU A 73 -3.56 -2.85 -10.62
CA LEU A 73 -3.94 -2.56 -9.24
C LEU A 73 -4.13 -1.06 -9.00
N ALA A 74 -3.32 -0.21 -9.63
CA ALA A 74 -3.48 1.24 -9.56
C ALA A 74 -4.78 1.67 -10.23
N GLY A 75 -5.08 1.15 -11.42
CA GLY A 75 -6.35 1.41 -12.11
C GLY A 75 -7.57 1.05 -11.27
N ARG A 76 -7.52 -0.07 -10.53
CA ARG A 76 -8.59 -0.44 -9.58
C ARG A 76 -8.81 0.62 -8.50
N LEU A 77 -7.74 1.19 -7.95
CA LEU A 77 -7.85 2.26 -6.95
C LEU A 77 -8.41 3.56 -7.54
N GLU A 78 -8.07 3.88 -8.80
CA GLU A 78 -8.67 5.01 -9.52
C GLU A 78 -10.18 4.77 -9.70
N ASP A 79 -10.57 3.61 -10.21
CA ASP A 79 -11.96 3.28 -10.55
C ASP A 79 -12.86 3.13 -9.32
N ASN A 80 -12.40 2.42 -8.28
CA ASN A 80 -13.22 2.09 -7.12
C ASN A 80 -13.31 3.23 -6.10
N LEU A 81 -12.24 4.02 -5.97
CA LEU A 81 -12.11 5.00 -4.89
C LEU A 81 -12.02 6.45 -5.40
N GLY A 82 -11.99 6.67 -6.72
CA GLY A 82 -11.83 7.99 -7.31
C GLY A 82 -10.48 8.64 -6.98
N LEU A 83 -9.46 7.84 -6.66
CA LEU A 83 -8.12 8.36 -6.39
C LEU A 83 -7.48 8.91 -7.66
N THR A 84 -6.61 9.91 -7.51
CA THR A 84 -5.80 10.37 -8.64
C THR A 84 -4.83 9.28 -9.06
N LYS A 85 -4.46 9.24 -10.35
CA LYS A 85 -3.40 8.38 -10.86
C LYS A 85 -2.13 8.41 -10.00
N GLU A 86 -1.67 9.61 -9.62
CA GLU A 86 -0.50 9.75 -8.73
C GLU A 86 -0.70 9.00 -7.40
N ALA A 87 -1.85 9.16 -6.75
CA ALA A 87 -2.14 8.53 -5.47
C ALA A 87 -2.27 7.01 -5.58
N SER A 88 -2.94 6.53 -6.62
CA SER A 88 -3.12 5.11 -6.89
C SER A 88 -1.79 4.40 -7.12
N TYR A 89 -0.96 4.93 -8.02
CA TYR A 89 0.38 4.37 -8.27
C TYR A 89 1.26 4.44 -7.02
N TRP A 90 1.25 5.57 -6.32
CA TRP A 90 2.03 5.72 -5.10
C TRP A 90 1.60 4.72 -4.01
N ALA A 91 0.30 4.42 -3.88
CA ALA A 91 -0.20 3.46 -2.89
C ALA A 91 0.28 2.04 -3.20
N VAL A 92 0.08 1.58 -4.44
CA VAL A 92 0.45 0.23 -4.89
C VAL A 92 1.97 0.05 -4.77
N ASP A 93 2.75 1.04 -5.19
CA ASP A 93 4.21 1.03 -5.09
C ASP A 93 4.68 0.97 -3.63
N SER A 94 4.07 1.76 -2.74
CA SER A 94 4.38 1.74 -1.30
C SER A 94 4.14 0.37 -0.67
N TRP A 95 3.04 -0.28 -1.02
CA TRP A 95 2.74 -1.64 -0.56
C TRP A 95 3.68 -2.69 -1.16
N ALA A 96 4.05 -2.53 -2.42
CA ALA A 96 5.02 -3.42 -3.06
C ALA A 96 6.41 -3.29 -2.42
N LEU A 97 6.87 -2.07 -2.10
CA LEU A 97 8.10 -1.81 -1.35
C LEU A 97 8.05 -2.39 0.06
N ALA A 98 6.98 -2.16 0.81
CA ALA A 98 6.81 -2.67 2.17
C ALA A 98 6.79 -4.21 2.24
N ARG A 99 6.37 -4.86 1.15
CA ARG A 99 6.36 -6.31 0.99
C ARG A 99 7.67 -6.89 0.46
N GLY A 100 8.64 -6.06 0.07
CA GLY A 100 9.88 -6.49 -0.58
C GLY A 100 9.67 -7.05 -2.00
N VAL A 101 8.56 -6.73 -2.65
CA VAL A 101 8.28 -7.04 -4.06
C VAL A 101 9.08 -6.12 -4.99
N VAL A 102 9.54 -4.98 -4.45
CA VAL A 102 10.36 -3.97 -5.11
C VAL A 102 11.49 -3.57 -4.17
N THR A 103 12.65 -3.26 -4.74
CA THR A 103 13.73 -2.54 -4.07
C THR A 103 13.78 -1.11 -4.60
N ASP A 104 14.00 -0.14 -3.71
CA ASP A 104 14.21 1.29 -4.04
C ASP A 104 15.26 1.49 -5.15
#